data_AF-A0A813GKL6-F1
#
_entry.id   AF-A0A813GKL6-F1
#
_cell.length_a   1.000
_cell.length_b   1.000
_cell.length_c   1.000
_cell.angle_alpha   90.00
_cell.angle_beta   90.00
_cell.angle_gamma   90.00
#
_symmetry.space_group_name_H-M   'P 1'
#
loop_
_entity.id
_entity.type
_entity.pdbx_description
1 polymer ?
#
loop_
_entity_poly.entity_id
_entity_poly.type
_entity_poly.pdbx_seq_one_letter_code
_entity_poly.pdbx_strand_id
1 'polypeptide(L)'
;MAVTPCKLCVTLRTLGGDESEIEVEPECLVRELKDAIADKWEILPDCLKLILGADILTDTERLAPLCTDLSADGAATSELSLLVLISLDAVHQRLETGNSRLRLISLRTLARLTPKSSEAALDAISARLKDANVLVRQTAVQMMAQVADRGDPRVTAELIACTVDKHGGVRLEALSVLAQVAPEGDEGAILAACAGLDAVELREKSFAAEALIELAIGQRGNHLVVSALSLHLKALTNEEGSMANRDHYGLWLLTTARETRRVAVKALARLAKKGDAEVLELLLALCIDDPDSEVRASSIAALQDLADRGHEPTLAVLHRCLEADRLGHACRMAVATLAKIAMPGDVRAVHAAIGHLKDADVAMRRTALEALPSCAKPGDEEAIAAIAGCLEDRDASVRQCAVEALELVAHKGQDSAISLSASLLRHVKADVRAVAVQALARVANINDENVITTLGMCLEDHSPHVRVAAVDSLVRASAKGNSHALRVIRMRLEHASLQVRSTAEEAHAKLS
;
A
#
# COMPACT_ATOMS: atom_id res chain seq x y z
N MET A 1 -1.45 -62.48 24.75
CA MET A 1 -1.31 -61.75 23.48
C MET A 1 -2.41 -60.71 23.47
N ALA A 2 -2.06 -59.43 23.56
CA ALA A 2 -3.03 -58.35 23.44
C ALA A 2 -3.49 -58.34 21.97
N VAL A 3 -4.73 -58.75 21.74
CA VAL A 3 -5.38 -58.61 20.43
C VAL A 3 -5.49 -57.10 20.21
N THR A 4 -4.75 -56.57 19.24
CA THR A 4 -4.96 -55.20 18.75
C THR A 4 -6.44 -55.05 18.40
N PRO A 5 -7.16 -54.04 18.94
CA PRO A 5 -8.56 -53.86 18.58
C PRO A 5 -8.61 -53.61 17.08
N CYS A 6 -9.23 -54.52 16.33
CA CYS A 6 -9.46 -54.34 14.90
C CYS A 6 -10.32 -53.09 14.74
N LYS A 7 -9.73 -52.00 14.25
CA LYS A 7 -10.48 -50.79 13.93
C LYS A 7 -11.31 -51.05 12.68
N LEU A 8 -12.54 -50.56 12.69
CA LEU A 8 -13.43 -50.60 11.53
C LEU A 8 -13.09 -49.41 10.62
N CYS A 9 -12.79 -49.67 9.35
CA CYS A 9 -12.63 -48.60 8.37
C CYS A 9 -14.01 -48.28 7.78
N VAL A 10 -14.47 -47.06 8.01
CA VAL A 10 -15.76 -46.58 7.48
C VAL A 10 -15.48 -45.63 6.32
N THR A 11 -15.86 -46.03 5.12
CA THR A 11 -15.81 -45.21 3.91
C THR A 11 -17.09 -44.39 3.82
N LEU A 12 -16.96 -43.07 3.96
CA LEU A 12 -18.06 -42.12 3.89
C LEU A 12 -18.14 -41.56 2.49
N ARG A 13 -19.30 -41.69 1.84
CA ARG A 13 -19.59 -41.16 0.51
C ARG A 13 -20.58 -40.01 0.62
N THR A 14 -20.27 -38.88 0.01
CA THR A 14 -21.26 -37.79 -0.15
C THR A 14 -22.02 -37.96 -1.47
N LEU A 15 -23.17 -37.30 -1.60
CA LEU A 15 -23.92 -37.26 -2.88
C LEU A 15 -23.13 -36.60 -4.02
N GLY A 16 -22.10 -35.81 -3.70
CA GLY A 16 -21.19 -35.18 -4.67
C GLY A 16 -20.11 -36.12 -5.22
N GLY A 17 -20.01 -37.35 -4.69
CA GLY A 17 -19.00 -38.32 -5.08
C GLY A 17 -17.68 -38.23 -4.29
N ASP A 18 -17.61 -37.37 -3.28
CA ASP A 18 -16.44 -37.30 -2.39
C ASP A 18 -16.43 -38.49 -1.43
N GLU A 19 -15.27 -39.14 -1.33
CA GLU A 19 -15.03 -40.26 -0.42
C GLU A 19 -14.10 -39.81 0.72
N SER A 20 -14.41 -40.22 1.94
CA SER A 20 -13.60 -39.92 3.12
C SER A 20 -13.59 -41.11 4.07
N GLU A 21 -12.42 -41.48 4.55
CA GLU A 21 -12.28 -42.62 5.46
C GLU A 21 -12.16 -42.17 6.91
N ILE A 22 -12.83 -42.88 7.81
CA ILE A 22 -12.73 -42.70 9.25
C ILE A 22 -12.55 -44.08 9.89
N GLU A 23 -11.55 -44.18 10.76
CA GLU A 23 -11.36 -45.36 11.60
C GLU A 23 -12.08 -45.19 12.93
N VAL A 24 -12.97 -46.12 13.26
CA VAL A 24 -13.69 -46.15 14.54
C VAL A 24 -13.66 -47.54 15.16
N GLU A 25 -13.95 -47.63 16.46
CA GLU A 25 -14.09 -48.92 17.13
C GLU A 25 -15.37 -49.64 16.63
N PRO A 26 -15.33 -50.95 16.36
CA PRO A 26 -16.50 -51.68 15.83
C PRO A 26 -17.74 -51.63 16.73
N GLU A 27 -17.54 -51.50 18.04
CA GLU A 27 -18.64 -51.42 19.02
C GLU A 27 -19.23 -50.01 19.18
N CYS A 28 -18.69 -49.01 18.48
CA CYS A 28 -19.18 -47.64 18.61
C CYS A 28 -20.62 -47.50 18.11
N LEU A 29 -21.33 -46.57 18.74
CA LEU A 29 -22.68 -46.21 18.33
C LEU A 29 -22.64 -45.32 17.08
N VAL A 30 -23.69 -45.38 16.27
CA VAL A 30 -23.91 -44.46 15.15
C VAL A 30 -23.80 -43.00 15.61
N ARG A 31 -24.23 -42.67 16.84
CA ARG A 31 -24.02 -41.35 17.43
C ARG A 31 -22.54 -40.96 17.58
N GLU A 32 -21.71 -41.87 18.07
CA GLU A 32 -20.27 -41.62 18.27
C GLU A 32 -19.55 -41.48 16.93
N LEU A 33 -19.99 -42.24 15.92
CA LEU A 33 -19.54 -42.06 14.54
C LEU A 33 -19.99 -40.70 13.99
N LYS A 34 -21.23 -40.27 14.20
CA LYS A 34 -21.71 -38.94 13.81
C LYS A 34 -20.91 -37.84 14.50
N ASP A 35 -20.58 -38.00 15.79
CA ASP A 35 -19.74 -37.05 16.54
C ASP A 35 -18.33 -36.98 15.94
N ALA A 36 -17.72 -38.13 15.60
CA ALA A 36 -16.40 -38.17 14.95
C ALA A 36 -16.39 -37.54 13.55
N ILE A 37 -17.44 -37.79 12.75
CA ILE A 37 -17.62 -37.14 11.44
C ILE A 37 -17.83 -35.64 11.60
N ALA A 38 -18.67 -35.26 12.56
CA ALA A 38 -18.97 -33.87 12.87
C ALA A 38 -17.72 -33.09 13.32
N ASP A 39 -16.87 -33.69 14.14
CA ASP A 39 -15.60 -33.08 14.55
C ASP A 39 -14.64 -32.96 13.36
N LYS A 40 -14.51 -34.02 12.55
CA LYS A 40 -13.62 -34.02 11.37
C LYS A 40 -14.07 -33.01 10.32
N TRP A 41 -15.38 -32.88 10.11
CA TRP A 41 -15.98 -31.98 9.12
C TRP A 41 -16.45 -30.68 9.76
N GLU A 42 -16.11 -30.39 11.02
CA GLU A 42 -16.57 -29.28 11.89
C GLU A 42 -18.06 -28.90 11.76
N ILE A 43 -18.96 -29.85 11.45
CA ILE A 43 -20.43 -29.66 11.32
C ILE A 43 -21.14 -30.14 12.59
N LEU A 44 -22.46 -29.99 12.65
CA LEU A 44 -23.26 -30.57 13.74
C LEU A 44 -23.55 -32.07 13.50
N PRO A 45 -23.36 -32.94 14.52
CA PRO A 45 -23.64 -34.38 14.41
C PRO A 45 -25.08 -34.67 14.01
N ASP A 46 -26.05 -33.93 14.54
CA ASP A 46 -27.47 -34.18 14.28
C ASP A 46 -27.94 -33.73 12.89
N CYS A 47 -27.09 -33.02 12.15
CA CYS A 47 -27.35 -32.71 10.75
C CYS A 47 -26.95 -33.88 9.83
N LEU A 48 -26.27 -34.89 10.36
CA LEU A 48 -25.85 -36.08 9.63
C LEU A 48 -26.93 -37.15 9.66
N LYS A 49 -27.35 -37.56 8.48
CA LYS A 49 -28.09 -38.81 8.25
C LYS A 49 -27.12 -39.78 7.58
N LEU A 50 -26.80 -40.86 8.28
CA LEU A 50 -25.97 -41.94 7.75
C LEU A 50 -26.89 -42.99 7.14
N ILE A 51 -26.62 -43.38 5.89
CA ILE A 51 -27.45 -44.29 5.13
C ILE A 51 -26.61 -45.47 4.71
N LEU A 52 -27.09 -46.68 4.99
CA LEU A 52 -26.50 -47.94 4.55
C LEU A 52 -27.49 -48.62 3.59
N GLY A 53 -27.14 -48.68 2.30
CA GLY A 53 -28.05 -49.19 1.28
C GLY A 53 -29.32 -48.33 1.16
N ALA A 54 -30.44 -48.84 1.68
CA ALA A 54 -31.74 -48.15 1.70
C ALA A 54 -32.16 -47.65 3.10
N ASP A 55 -31.40 -48.00 4.15
CA ASP A 55 -31.79 -47.76 5.54
C ASP A 55 -31.07 -46.53 6.12
N ILE A 56 -31.83 -45.65 6.79
CA ILE A 56 -31.29 -44.51 7.53
C ILE A 56 -30.98 -44.99 8.95
N LEU A 57 -29.71 -44.93 9.34
CA LEU A 57 -29.23 -45.43 10.63
C LEU A 57 -29.67 -44.51 11.78
N THR A 58 -30.19 -45.10 12.85
CA THR A 58 -30.54 -44.39 14.08
C THR A 58 -29.34 -44.28 15.04
N ASP A 59 -29.32 -43.22 15.86
CA ASP A 59 -28.21 -42.91 16.78
C ASP A 59 -27.87 -44.04 17.77
N THR A 60 -28.83 -44.93 18.04
CA THR A 60 -28.71 -46.03 19.00
C THR A 60 -28.19 -47.34 18.39
N GLU A 61 -28.05 -47.42 17.07
CA GLU A 61 -27.52 -48.61 16.40
C GLU A 61 -26.01 -48.73 16.61
N ARG A 62 -25.52 -49.97 16.68
CA ARG A 62 -24.09 -50.29 16.77
C ARG A 62 -23.55 -50.60 15.37
N LEU A 63 -22.30 -50.22 15.09
CA LEU A 63 -21.71 -50.46 13.77
C LEU A 63 -21.35 -51.94 13.51
N ALA A 64 -20.94 -52.69 14.54
CA ALA A 64 -20.56 -54.11 14.43
C ALA A 64 -21.56 -55.00 13.66
N PRO A 65 -22.88 -54.98 13.97
CA PRO A 65 -23.87 -55.79 13.23
C PRO A 65 -24.17 -55.31 11.81
N LEU A 66 -23.75 -54.10 11.42
CA LEU A 66 -24.01 -53.52 10.09
C LEU A 66 -22.95 -53.92 9.05
N CYS A 67 -21.87 -54.59 9.49
CA CYS A 67 -20.80 -55.07 8.63
C CYS A 67 -21.17 -56.47 8.09
N THR A 68 -21.83 -56.54 6.93
CA THR A 68 -22.10 -57.84 6.28
C THR A 68 -20.94 -58.20 5.34
N ASP A 69 -20.06 -59.08 5.81
CA ASP A 69 -19.44 -60.19 5.06
C ASP A 69 -18.39 -60.90 5.94
N LEU A 70 -18.84 -61.78 6.84
CA LEU A 70 -17.99 -62.87 7.34
C LEU A 70 -18.01 -63.98 6.28
N SER A 71 -17.26 -63.79 5.19
CA SER A 71 -16.93 -64.91 4.30
C SER A 71 -16.00 -65.88 5.03
N ALA A 72 -16.20 -67.18 4.83
CA ALA A 72 -15.59 -68.27 5.59
C ALA A 72 -14.07 -68.45 5.41
N ASP A 73 -13.37 -67.48 4.81
CA ASP A 73 -11.91 -67.49 4.62
C ASP A 73 -11.29 -66.24 5.23
N GLY A 74 -11.02 -66.29 6.54
CA GLY A 74 -9.88 -65.73 7.28
C GLY A 74 -9.24 -64.35 6.99
N ALA A 75 -9.75 -63.52 6.08
CA ALA A 75 -9.22 -62.20 5.73
C ALA A 75 -10.38 -61.20 5.71
N ALA A 76 -10.77 -60.75 6.91
CA ALA A 76 -11.86 -59.80 7.10
C ALA A 76 -11.43 -58.38 6.71
N THR A 77 -11.79 -57.92 5.51
CA THR A 77 -11.81 -56.48 5.22
C THR A 77 -13.01 -55.88 5.94
N SER A 78 -12.75 -55.27 7.09
CA SER A 78 -13.74 -54.62 7.95
C SER A 78 -14.08 -53.24 7.36
N GLU A 79 -14.65 -53.23 6.16
CA GLU A 79 -14.95 -52.00 5.40
C GLU A 79 -16.46 -51.78 5.34
N LEU A 80 -16.92 -50.69 5.96
CA LEU A 80 -18.32 -50.27 5.94
C LEU A 80 -18.46 -49.03 5.05
N SER A 81 -19.22 -49.13 3.97
CA SER A 81 -19.51 -47.99 3.09
C SER A 81 -20.84 -47.33 3.45
N LEU A 82 -20.81 -46.07 3.90
CA LEU A 82 -22.00 -45.28 4.27
C LEU A 82 -22.16 -44.07 3.36
N LEU A 83 -23.40 -43.80 2.95
CA LEU A 83 -23.77 -42.54 2.32
C LEU A 83 -24.11 -41.52 3.41
N VAL A 84 -23.45 -40.37 3.38
CA VAL A 84 -23.67 -39.27 4.32
C VAL A 84 -24.55 -38.21 3.67
N LEU A 85 -25.74 -38.01 4.23
CA LEU A 85 -26.67 -36.95 3.82
C LEU A 85 -26.72 -35.87 4.91
N ILE A 86 -26.43 -34.63 4.52
CA ILE A 86 -26.47 -33.49 5.42
C ILE A 86 -27.82 -32.79 5.31
N SER A 87 -28.60 -32.79 6.40
CA SER A 87 -29.93 -32.18 6.45
C SER A 87 -29.85 -30.72 6.89
N LEU A 88 -30.15 -29.82 5.97
CA LEU A 88 -30.27 -28.38 6.26
C LEU A 88 -31.47 -28.07 7.16
N ASP A 89 -32.53 -28.87 7.14
CA ASP A 89 -33.71 -28.69 8.01
C ASP A 89 -33.34 -28.72 9.50
N ALA A 90 -32.47 -29.65 9.89
CA ALA A 90 -31.97 -29.77 11.26
C ALA A 90 -31.10 -28.55 11.65
N VAL A 91 -30.38 -27.96 10.68
CA VAL A 91 -29.63 -26.72 10.88
C VAL A 91 -30.60 -25.55 11.10
N HIS A 92 -31.61 -25.39 10.25
CA HIS A 92 -32.60 -24.33 10.34
C HIS A 92 -33.41 -24.39 11.65
N GLN A 93 -33.88 -25.57 12.05
CA GLN A 93 -34.61 -25.75 13.30
C GLN A 93 -33.79 -25.31 14.52
N ARG A 94 -32.47 -25.57 14.51
CA ARG A 94 -31.56 -25.18 15.59
C ARG A 94 -31.20 -23.71 15.58
N LEU A 95 -31.17 -23.09 14.41
CA LEU A 95 -31.07 -21.63 14.30
C LEU A 95 -32.24 -20.93 14.98
N GLU A 96 -33.44 -21.53 14.96
CA GLU A 96 -34.65 -20.96 15.57
C GLU A 96 -34.78 -21.28 17.06
N THR A 97 -34.60 -22.54 17.43
CA THR A 97 -34.97 -23.07 18.77
C THR A 97 -33.77 -23.37 19.67
N GLY A 98 -32.56 -23.36 19.12
CA GLY A 98 -31.34 -23.68 19.85
C GLY A 98 -30.90 -22.60 20.83
N ASN A 99 -30.10 -22.98 21.84
CA ASN A 99 -29.41 -22.02 22.68
C ASN A 99 -28.35 -21.22 21.88
N SER A 100 -27.76 -20.17 22.46
CA SER A 100 -26.80 -19.31 21.76
C SER A 100 -25.61 -20.06 21.16
N ARG A 101 -25.09 -21.09 21.84
CA ARG A 101 -23.97 -21.90 21.35
C ARG A 101 -24.38 -22.74 20.14
N LEU A 102 -25.55 -23.38 20.20
CA LEU A 102 -26.08 -24.16 19.07
C LEU A 102 -26.35 -23.27 17.87
N ARG A 103 -26.95 -22.10 18.06
CA ARG A 103 -27.20 -21.14 16.98
C ARG A 103 -25.91 -20.67 16.31
N LEU A 104 -24.84 -20.45 17.08
CA LEU A 104 -23.54 -20.07 16.54
C LEU A 104 -22.92 -21.18 15.67
N ILE A 105 -22.93 -22.43 16.15
CA ILE A 105 -22.40 -23.56 15.38
C ILE A 105 -23.26 -23.83 14.14
N SER A 106 -24.59 -23.70 14.27
CA SER A 106 -25.52 -23.83 13.14
C SER A 106 -25.28 -22.77 12.06
N LEU A 107 -24.95 -21.52 12.41
CA LEU A 107 -24.63 -20.48 11.42
C LEU A 107 -23.37 -20.83 10.61
N ARG A 108 -22.31 -21.29 11.30
CA ARG A 108 -21.07 -21.72 10.63
C ARG A 108 -21.28 -22.94 9.76
N THR A 109 -22.06 -23.90 10.27
CA THR A 109 -22.44 -25.11 9.53
C THR A 109 -23.22 -24.74 8.27
N LEU A 110 -24.20 -23.83 8.38
CA LEU A 110 -24.98 -23.37 7.24
C LEU A 110 -24.09 -22.72 6.17
N ALA A 111 -23.30 -21.72 6.54
CA ALA A 111 -22.48 -20.95 5.60
C ALA A 111 -21.48 -21.80 4.81
N ARG A 112 -20.92 -22.85 5.43
CA ARG A 112 -20.00 -23.75 4.74
C ARG A 112 -20.69 -24.70 3.77
N LEU A 113 -21.88 -25.17 4.12
CA LEU A 113 -22.58 -26.21 3.35
C LEU A 113 -23.39 -25.62 2.19
N THR A 114 -23.74 -24.35 2.26
CA THR A 114 -24.53 -23.68 1.23
C THR A 114 -23.62 -23.05 0.18
N PRO A 115 -23.95 -23.19 -1.12
CA PRO A 115 -23.23 -22.47 -2.15
C PRO A 115 -23.42 -20.95 -1.96
N LYS A 116 -22.51 -20.17 -2.54
CA LYS A 116 -22.69 -18.72 -2.67
C LYS A 116 -24.04 -18.42 -3.32
N SER A 117 -24.65 -17.30 -2.93
CA SER A 117 -25.94 -16.80 -3.44
C SER A 117 -27.17 -17.60 -3.01
N SER A 118 -27.08 -18.47 -1.99
CA SER A 118 -28.25 -19.20 -1.50
C SER A 118 -29.21 -18.28 -0.72
N GLU A 119 -30.36 -17.94 -1.33
CA GLU A 119 -31.38 -17.07 -0.69
C GLU A 119 -31.87 -17.63 0.65
N ALA A 120 -32.11 -18.94 0.74
CA ALA A 120 -32.55 -19.59 1.98
C ALA A 120 -31.49 -19.50 3.09
N ALA A 121 -30.21 -19.56 2.73
CA ALA A 121 -29.12 -19.40 3.66
C ALA A 121 -29.00 -17.94 4.15
N LEU A 122 -29.12 -16.98 3.21
CA LEU A 122 -29.14 -15.56 3.53
C LEU A 122 -30.31 -15.23 4.46
N ASP A 123 -31.54 -15.66 4.17
CA ASP A 123 -32.71 -15.45 5.04
C ASP A 123 -32.48 -15.94 6.47
N ALA A 124 -31.91 -17.13 6.61
CA ALA A 124 -31.62 -17.72 7.91
C ALA A 124 -30.52 -16.95 8.67
N ILE A 125 -29.50 -16.45 7.97
CA ILE A 125 -28.44 -15.61 8.56
C ILE A 125 -29.00 -14.22 8.93
N SER A 126 -29.75 -13.57 8.03
CA SER A 126 -30.41 -12.27 8.23
C SER A 126 -31.30 -12.28 9.47
N ALA A 127 -32.05 -13.36 9.68
CA ALA A 127 -32.91 -13.53 10.85
C ALA A 127 -32.13 -13.61 12.19
N ARG A 128 -30.81 -13.84 12.16
CA ARG A 128 -29.91 -13.87 13.33
C ARG A 128 -29.09 -12.59 13.51
N LEU A 129 -29.20 -11.61 12.61
CA LEU A 129 -28.59 -10.29 12.79
C LEU A 129 -29.22 -9.49 13.95
N LYS A 130 -30.44 -9.85 14.39
CA LYS A 130 -31.14 -9.22 15.53
C LYS A 130 -31.14 -10.10 16.79
N ASP A 131 -30.24 -11.08 16.86
CA ASP A 131 -30.18 -12.02 17.98
C ASP A 131 -29.87 -11.33 19.33
N ALA A 132 -30.46 -11.83 20.42
CA ALA A 132 -30.15 -11.35 21.77
C ALA A 132 -28.66 -11.53 22.13
N ASN A 133 -28.01 -12.59 21.63
CA ASN A 133 -26.61 -12.88 21.91
C ASN A 133 -25.67 -12.17 20.93
N VAL A 134 -24.73 -11.40 21.47
CA VAL A 134 -23.76 -10.61 20.69
C VAL A 134 -22.91 -11.48 19.76
N LEU A 135 -22.44 -12.64 20.24
CA LEU A 135 -21.59 -13.53 19.44
C LEU A 135 -22.35 -14.16 18.27
N VAL A 136 -23.64 -14.41 18.44
CA VAL A 136 -24.51 -14.90 17.36
C VAL A 136 -24.69 -13.82 16.30
N ARG A 137 -24.92 -12.56 16.70
CA ARG A 137 -25.00 -11.43 15.75
C ARG A 137 -23.70 -11.24 14.98
N GLN A 138 -22.56 -11.20 15.68
CA GLN A 138 -21.25 -11.03 15.05
C GLN A 138 -20.94 -12.18 14.09
N THR A 139 -21.21 -13.43 14.50
CA THR A 139 -21.02 -14.60 13.62
C THR A 139 -21.94 -14.52 12.41
N ALA A 140 -23.18 -14.07 12.56
CA ALA A 140 -24.10 -13.89 11.44
C ALA A 140 -23.54 -12.89 10.41
N VAL A 141 -23.03 -11.73 10.87
CA VAL A 141 -22.37 -10.73 10.00
C VAL A 141 -21.19 -11.35 9.26
N GLN A 142 -20.31 -12.08 9.96
CA GLN A 142 -19.15 -12.74 9.36
C GLN A 142 -19.56 -13.79 8.31
N MET A 143 -20.61 -14.56 8.58
CA MET A 143 -21.11 -15.59 7.66
C MET A 143 -21.77 -14.99 6.41
N MET A 144 -22.32 -13.78 6.49
CA MET A 144 -22.82 -13.10 5.29
C MET A 144 -21.72 -12.87 4.25
N ALA A 145 -20.48 -12.58 4.66
CA ALA A 145 -19.36 -12.42 3.73
C ALA A 145 -19.05 -13.68 2.91
N GLN A 146 -19.35 -14.86 3.47
CA GLN A 146 -19.06 -16.15 2.82
C GLN A 146 -20.15 -16.55 1.82
N VAL A 147 -21.40 -16.22 2.12
CA VAL A 147 -22.58 -16.66 1.37
C VAL A 147 -23.05 -15.60 0.37
N ALA A 148 -22.90 -14.31 0.68
CA ALA A 148 -23.38 -13.23 -0.16
C ALA A 148 -22.51 -13.03 -1.41
N ASP A 149 -23.16 -12.65 -2.51
CA ASP A 149 -22.47 -12.11 -3.67
C ASP A 149 -22.08 -10.65 -3.46
N ARG A 150 -20.96 -10.27 -4.07
CA ARG A 150 -20.54 -8.86 -4.10
C ARG A 150 -21.58 -8.04 -4.87
N GLY A 151 -22.06 -6.97 -4.25
CA GLY A 151 -23.08 -6.09 -4.82
C GLY A 151 -24.52 -6.45 -4.49
N ASP A 152 -24.78 -7.44 -3.62
CA ASP A 152 -26.14 -7.75 -3.18
C ASP A 152 -26.72 -6.56 -2.38
N PRO A 153 -27.77 -5.88 -2.88
CA PRO A 153 -28.32 -4.68 -2.23
C PRO A 153 -29.01 -4.99 -0.91
N ARG A 154 -29.58 -6.19 -0.77
CA ARG A 154 -30.26 -6.61 0.46
C ARG A 154 -29.23 -6.83 1.56
N VAL A 155 -28.18 -7.59 1.27
CA VAL A 155 -27.10 -7.85 2.23
C VAL A 155 -26.40 -6.56 2.62
N THR A 156 -26.15 -5.66 1.66
CA THR A 156 -25.56 -4.33 1.92
C THR A 156 -26.43 -3.52 2.88
N ALA A 157 -27.75 -3.44 2.67
CA ALA A 157 -28.66 -2.73 3.58
C ALA A 157 -28.71 -3.34 4.99
N GLU A 158 -28.69 -4.68 5.09
CA GLU A 158 -28.68 -5.38 6.37
C GLU A 158 -27.37 -5.15 7.14
N LEU A 159 -26.23 -5.14 6.46
CA LEU A 159 -24.93 -4.82 7.04
C LEU A 159 -24.85 -3.35 7.48
N ILE A 160 -25.38 -2.41 6.70
CA ILE A 160 -25.50 -0.99 7.10
C ILE A 160 -26.26 -0.88 8.41
N ALA A 161 -27.38 -1.60 8.57
CA ALA A 161 -28.13 -1.59 9.83
C ALA A 161 -27.30 -2.14 11.03
N CYS A 162 -26.40 -3.09 10.80
CA CYS A 162 -25.49 -3.62 11.82
C CYS A 162 -24.39 -2.65 12.25
N THR A 163 -24.08 -1.61 11.45
CA THR A 163 -23.11 -0.57 11.84
C THR A 163 -23.60 0.32 12.99
N VAL A 164 -24.90 0.26 13.33
CA VAL A 164 -25.49 0.99 14.47
C VAL A 164 -25.81 0.03 15.64
N ASP A 165 -25.23 -1.18 15.65
CA ASP A 165 -25.45 -2.14 16.74
C ASP A 165 -24.95 -1.58 18.09
N LYS A 166 -25.63 -1.99 19.16
CA LYS A 166 -25.30 -1.59 20.54
C LYS A 166 -23.88 -2.00 20.95
N HIS A 167 -23.31 -3.02 20.32
CA HIS A 167 -22.02 -3.59 20.68
C HIS A 167 -20.94 -3.32 19.62
N GLY A 168 -19.79 -2.78 20.02
CA GLY A 168 -18.70 -2.37 19.11
C GLY A 168 -18.14 -3.50 18.25
N GLY A 169 -18.00 -4.70 18.82
CA GLY A 169 -17.57 -5.87 18.05
C GLY A 169 -18.46 -6.22 16.85
N VAL A 170 -19.77 -5.98 16.94
CA VAL A 170 -20.69 -6.21 15.80
C VAL A 170 -20.57 -5.10 14.77
N ARG A 171 -20.44 -3.84 15.22
CA ARG A 171 -20.25 -2.69 14.32
C ARG A 171 -18.95 -2.81 13.51
N LEU A 172 -17.86 -3.19 14.16
CA LEU A 172 -16.56 -3.42 13.52
C LEU A 172 -16.64 -4.52 12.46
N GLU A 173 -17.22 -5.67 12.81
CA GLU A 173 -17.40 -6.77 11.86
C GLU A 173 -18.26 -6.34 10.68
N ALA A 174 -19.31 -5.56 10.92
CA ALA A 174 -20.18 -5.03 9.87
C ALA A 174 -19.41 -4.12 8.91
N LEU A 175 -18.58 -3.20 9.42
CA LEU A 175 -17.73 -2.33 8.59
C LEU A 175 -16.73 -3.14 7.75
N SER A 176 -16.11 -4.16 8.35
CA SER A 176 -15.16 -5.04 7.64
C SER A 176 -15.82 -5.84 6.52
N VAL A 177 -17.03 -6.37 6.77
CA VAL A 177 -17.78 -7.15 5.78
C VAL A 177 -18.39 -6.23 4.71
N LEU A 178 -18.83 -5.02 5.07
CA LEU A 178 -19.28 -4.01 4.11
C LEU A 178 -18.20 -3.69 3.08
N ALA A 179 -16.95 -3.52 3.50
CA ALA A 179 -15.83 -3.27 2.60
C ALA A 179 -15.62 -4.39 1.57
N GLN A 180 -16.01 -5.62 1.89
CA GLN A 180 -15.83 -6.79 1.01
C GLN A 180 -17.02 -7.02 0.08
N VAL A 181 -18.25 -6.84 0.59
CA VAL A 181 -19.48 -7.26 -0.07
C VAL A 181 -20.17 -6.10 -0.80
N ALA A 182 -20.10 -4.88 -0.27
CA ALA A 182 -20.81 -3.76 -0.89
C ALA A 182 -20.20 -3.42 -2.26
N PRO A 183 -21.03 -2.95 -3.22
CA PRO A 183 -20.50 -2.51 -4.51
C PRO A 183 -19.62 -1.28 -4.32
N GLU A 184 -18.60 -1.16 -5.17
CA GLU A 184 -17.75 0.04 -5.20
C GLU A 184 -18.62 1.27 -5.42
N GLY A 185 -18.54 2.20 -4.48
CA GLY A 185 -19.29 3.43 -4.53
C GLY A 185 -20.71 3.40 -4.01
N ASP A 186 -21.09 2.39 -3.25
CA ASP A 186 -22.37 2.39 -2.52
C ASP A 186 -22.44 3.55 -1.52
N GLU A 187 -23.36 4.49 -1.75
CA GLU A 187 -23.50 5.69 -0.93
C GLU A 187 -23.88 5.35 0.53
N GLY A 188 -24.73 4.34 0.73
CA GLY A 188 -25.17 3.91 2.06
C GLY A 188 -24.02 3.31 2.87
N ALA A 189 -23.22 2.44 2.26
CA ALA A 189 -22.06 1.81 2.89
C ALA A 189 -20.99 2.85 3.23
N ILE A 190 -20.78 3.83 2.35
CA ILE A 190 -19.85 4.94 2.59
C ILE A 190 -20.33 5.81 3.76
N LEU A 191 -21.61 6.20 3.80
CA LEU A 191 -22.16 6.99 4.90
C LEU A 191 -22.09 6.24 6.24
N ALA A 192 -22.33 4.93 6.23
CA ALA A 192 -22.17 4.08 7.41
C ALA A 192 -20.72 4.05 7.90
N ALA A 193 -19.76 3.97 6.97
CA ALA A 193 -18.34 4.03 7.30
C ALA A 193 -17.92 5.43 7.79
N CYS A 194 -18.46 6.52 7.24
CA CYS A 194 -18.27 7.87 7.80
C CYS A 194 -18.74 7.95 9.25
N ALA A 195 -19.95 7.46 9.56
CA ALA A 195 -20.48 7.44 10.93
C ALA A 195 -19.60 6.61 11.89
N GLY A 196 -18.96 5.55 11.39
CA GLY A 196 -17.99 4.76 12.16
C GLY A 196 -16.72 5.52 12.56
N LEU A 197 -16.38 6.63 11.88
CA LEU A 197 -15.26 7.50 12.29
C LEU A 197 -15.53 8.26 13.60
N ASP A 198 -16.81 8.47 13.94
CA ASP A 198 -17.26 9.11 15.18
C ASP A 198 -17.37 8.13 16.36
N ALA A 199 -17.12 6.84 16.12
CA ALA A 199 -17.24 5.82 17.15
C ALA A 199 -16.26 6.06 18.31
N VAL A 200 -16.66 5.68 19.53
CA VAL A 200 -15.79 5.79 20.71
C VAL A 200 -14.60 4.81 20.62
N GLU A 201 -14.76 3.67 19.95
CA GLU A 201 -13.75 2.62 19.85
C GLU A 201 -12.77 2.85 18.68
N LEU A 202 -11.47 2.88 19.00
CA LEU A 202 -10.40 3.07 18.01
C LEU A 202 -10.44 2.09 16.84
N ARG A 203 -10.66 0.80 17.16
CA ARG A 203 -10.68 -0.24 16.15
C ARG A 203 -11.81 0.01 15.15
N GLU A 204 -12.95 0.48 15.64
CA GLU A 204 -14.06 0.86 14.77
C GLU A 204 -13.69 2.03 13.84
N LYS A 205 -13.01 3.06 14.35
CA LYS A 205 -12.50 4.17 13.51
C LYS A 205 -11.52 3.72 12.42
N SER A 206 -10.60 2.81 12.76
CA SER A 206 -9.61 2.29 11.81
C SER A 206 -10.29 1.50 10.69
N PHE A 207 -11.20 0.58 11.06
CA PHE A 207 -11.93 -0.24 10.11
C PHE A 207 -12.92 0.59 9.27
N ALA A 208 -13.56 1.60 9.86
CA ALA A 208 -14.36 2.58 9.15
C ALA A 208 -13.53 3.29 8.08
N ALA A 209 -12.31 3.73 8.43
CA ALA A 209 -11.44 4.43 7.51
C ALA A 209 -10.88 3.51 6.40
N GLU A 210 -10.58 2.24 6.69
CA GLU A 210 -10.22 1.23 5.69
C GLU A 210 -11.40 0.90 4.76
N ALA A 211 -12.59 0.71 5.33
CA ALA A 211 -13.81 0.47 4.55
C ALA A 211 -14.09 1.65 3.60
N LEU A 212 -13.92 2.89 4.08
CA LEU A 212 -14.03 4.08 3.24
C LEU A 212 -13.05 4.06 2.07
N ILE A 213 -11.82 3.59 2.29
CA ILE A 213 -10.80 3.52 1.23
C ILE A 213 -11.19 2.54 0.12
N GLU A 214 -11.73 1.37 0.49
CA GLU A 214 -12.15 0.34 -0.47
C GLU A 214 -13.46 0.71 -1.17
N LEU A 215 -14.43 1.26 -0.44
CA LEU A 215 -15.74 1.64 -0.99
C LEU A 215 -15.66 2.92 -1.84
N ALA A 216 -14.68 3.78 -1.60
CA ALA A 216 -14.44 5.01 -2.35
C ALA A 216 -13.97 4.80 -3.80
N ILE A 217 -13.57 3.57 -4.16
CA ILE A 217 -13.06 3.27 -5.50
C ILE A 217 -14.16 3.58 -6.53
N GLY A 218 -13.83 4.34 -7.57
CA GLY A 218 -14.77 4.73 -8.63
C GLY A 218 -15.71 5.92 -8.32
N GLN A 219 -15.78 6.43 -7.08
CA GLN A 219 -16.66 7.56 -6.70
C GLN A 219 -15.97 8.93 -6.66
N ARG A 220 -14.97 9.14 -7.51
CA ARG A 220 -14.19 10.38 -7.49
C ARG A 220 -15.10 11.60 -7.72
N GLY A 221 -15.21 12.43 -6.68
CA GLY A 221 -15.99 13.66 -6.65
C GLY A 221 -17.45 13.51 -6.30
N ASN A 222 -17.82 12.48 -5.53
CA ASN A 222 -19.08 12.42 -4.83
C ASN A 222 -19.08 13.45 -3.67
N HIS A 223 -19.82 14.54 -3.87
CA HIS A 223 -19.85 15.68 -2.94
C HIS A 223 -20.38 15.31 -1.55
N LEU A 224 -21.36 14.42 -1.45
CA LEU A 224 -21.95 14.04 -0.15
C LEU A 224 -20.94 13.30 0.72
N VAL A 225 -20.18 12.39 0.10
CA VAL A 225 -19.12 11.65 0.78
C VAL A 225 -17.97 12.57 1.20
N VAL A 226 -17.53 13.42 0.28
CA VAL A 226 -16.42 14.36 0.53
C VAL A 226 -16.79 15.36 1.62
N SER A 227 -17.99 15.93 1.58
CA SER A 227 -18.47 16.88 2.60
C SER A 227 -18.64 16.21 3.97
N ALA A 228 -19.15 14.97 4.01
CA ALA A 228 -19.21 14.20 5.25
C ALA A 228 -17.81 14.01 5.85
N LEU A 229 -16.84 13.49 5.09
CA LEU A 229 -15.48 13.28 5.58
C LEU A 229 -14.78 14.58 6.01
N SER A 230 -14.96 15.65 5.24
CA SER A 230 -14.44 16.97 5.59
C SER A 230 -15.02 17.49 6.91
N LEU A 231 -16.31 17.27 7.17
CA LEU A 231 -16.96 17.64 8.43
C LEU A 231 -16.41 16.84 9.62
N HIS A 232 -16.25 15.52 9.46
CA HIS A 232 -15.72 14.65 10.53
C HIS A 232 -14.26 14.99 10.83
N LEU A 233 -13.45 15.26 9.80
CA LEU A 233 -12.06 15.67 9.98
C LEU A 233 -11.95 17.00 10.73
N LYS A 234 -12.82 17.97 10.42
CA LYS A 234 -12.92 19.24 11.17
C LYS A 234 -13.35 19.04 12.63
N ALA A 235 -14.23 18.09 12.92
CA ALA A 235 -14.62 17.77 14.29
C ALA A 235 -13.43 17.19 15.08
N LEU A 236 -12.69 16.23 14.47
CA LEU A 236 -11.52 15.60 15.08
C LEU A 236 -10.40 16.60 15.42
N THR A 237 -10.17 17.61 14.57
CA THR A 237 -9.17 18.66 14.86
C THR A 237 -9.59 19.58 16.00
N ASN A 238 -10.88 19.90 16.11
CA ASN A 238 -11.41 20.77 17.15
C ASN A 238 -11.43 20.11 18.54
N GLU A 239 -11.70 18.80 18.61
CA GLU A 239 -11.72 18.05 19.88
C GLU A 239 -10.34 17.95 20.53
N GLU A 240 -9.26 17.81 19.75
CA GLU A 240 -7.89 17.76 20.28
C GLU A 240 -7.45 19.06 20.94
N GLY A 241 -7.82 20.22 20.37
CA GLY A 241 -7.51 21.53 20.93
C GLY A 241 -8.10 21.73 22.34
N SER A 242 -9.17 21.02 22.68
CA SER A 242 -9.83 21.04 23.99
C SER A 242 -9.22 20.02 24.99
N MET A 243 -8.66 18.91 24.50
CA MET A 243 -8.21 17.78 25.32
C MET A 243 -6.71 17.75 25.64
N ALA A 244 -5.89 18.61 25.04
CA ALA A 244 -4.43 18.71 25.27
C ALA A 244 -3.99 19.00 26.73
N ASN A 245 -4.93 19.11 27.67
CA ASN A 245 -4.70 19.51 29.07
C ASN A 245 -4.98 18.41 30.11
N ARG A 246 -5.00 17.11 29.73
CA ARG A 246 -5.28 15.99 30.67
C ARG A 246 -4.26 14.84 30.58
N ASP A 247 -3.73 14.46 31.76
CA ASP A 247 -2.65 13.49 32.01
C ASP A 247 -2.90 12.08 31.44
N HIS A 248 -1.78 11.37 31.16
CA HIS A 248 -1.55 9.94 30.81
C HIS A 248 -2.52 9.21 29.86
N TYR A 249 -3.84 9.36 30.00
CA TYR A 249 -4.85 9.02 29.00
C TYR A 249 -4.79 9.94 27.76
N GLY A 250 -4.30 11.17 27.93
CA GLY A 250 -4.11 12.13 26.83
C GLY A 250 -3.11 11.64 25.78
N LEU A 251 -1.98 11.02 26.17
CA LEU A 251 -0.97 10.55 25.21
C LEU A 251 -1.51 9.42 24.34
N TRP A 252 -2.29 8.50 24.91
CA TRP A 252 -2.91 7.41 24.15
C TRP A 252 -4.00 7.96 23.21
N LEU A 253 -4.86 8.86 23.68
CA LEU A 253 -5.89 9.52 22.87
C LEU A 253 -5.29 10.35 21.71
N LEU A 254 -4.19 11.05 21.95
CA LEU A 254 -3.45 11.79 20.92
C LEU A 254 -2.86 10.85 19.85
N THR A 255 -2.31 9.71 20.26
CA THR A 255 -1.80 8.72 19.29
C THR A 255 -2.88 8.06 18.45
N THR A 256 -4.11 8.03 18.96
CA THR A 256 -5.27 7.46 18.25
C THR A 256 -5.94 8.46 17.31
N ALA A 257 -6.10 9.70 17.75
CA ALA A 257 -6.74 10.73 16.95
C ALA A 257 -5.87 11.13 15.73
N ARG A 258 -4.53 11.14 15.86
CA ARG A 258 -3.63 11.33 14.71
C ARG A 258 -3.83 10.29 13.61
N GLU A 259 -4.03 9.02 13.98
CA GLU A 259 -4.13 7.94 12.99
C GLU A 259 -5.47 8.04 12.24
N THR A 260 -6.55 8.34 12.95
CA THR A 260 -7.86 8.62 12.33
C THR A 260 -7.77 9.80 11.37
N ARG A 261 -7.14 10.92 11.76
CA ARG A 261 -6.96 12.07 10.87
C ARG A 261 -6.12 11.73 9.64
N ARG A 262 -5.01 11.00 9.84
CA ARG A 262 -4.12 10.56 8.77
C ARG A 262 -4.85 9.72 7.72
N VAL A 263 -5.69 8.76 8.15
CA VAL A 263 -6.45 7.92 7.22
C VAL A 263 -7.59 8.71 6.56
N ALA A 264 -8.27 9.59 7.30
CA ALA A 264 -9.29 10.48 6.73
C ALA A 264 -8.73 11.39 5.62
N VAL A 265 -7.54 11.97 5.82
CA VAL A 265 -6.82 12.75 4.80
C VAL A 265 -6.53 11.90 3.55
N LYS A 266 -6.08 10.65 3.73
CA LYS A 266 -5.85 9.73 2.60
C LYS A 266 -7.13 9.35 1.86
N ALA A 267 -8.24 9.15 2.59
CA ALA A 267 -9.54 8.90 1.98
C ALA A 267 -10.01 10.10 1.17
N LEU A 268 -9.90 11.32 1.72
CA LEU A 268 -10.19 12.58 1.01
C LEU A 268 -9.35 12.72 -0.26
N ALA A 269 -8.06 12.38 -0.23
CA ALA A 269 -7.19 12.43 -1.41
C ALA A 269 -7.68 11.53 -2.56
N ARG A 270 -8.27 10.37 -2.25
CA ARG A 270 -8.82 9.44 -3.24
C ARG A 270 -10.20 9.87 -3.75
N LEU A 271 -11.03 10.40 -2.84
CA LEU A 271 -12.42 10.74 -3.10
C LEU A 271 -12.62 12.10 -3.74
N ALA A 272 -11.80 13.09 -3.39
CA ALA A 272 -12.01 14.44 -3.86
C ALA A 272 -11.69 14.58 -5.36
N LYS A 273 -12.45 15.46 -6.02
CA LYS A 273 -12.11 15.92 -7.37
C LYS A 273 -10.88 16.81 -7.27
N LYS A 274 -10.07 16.77 -8.33
CA LYS A 274 -8.98 17.73 -8.46
C LYS A 274 -9.56 19.15 -8.49
N GLY A 275 -8.96 20.08 -7.74
CA GLY A 275 -9.43 21.46 -7.63
C GLY A 275 -10.61 21.67 -6.68
N ASP A 276 -10.99 20.68 -5.87
CA ASP A 276 -12.08 20.82 -4.89
C ASP A 276 -11.71 21.85 -3.80
N ALA A 277 -12.32 23.04 -3.87
CA ALA A 277 -11.96 24.17 -3.03
C ALA A 277 -12.13 23.90 -1.54
N GLU A 278 -13.21 23.22 -1.13
CA GLU A 278 -13.48 22.95 0.28
C GLU A 278 -12.46 21.97 0.87
N VAL A 279 -12.07 20.96 0.09
CA VAL A 279 -11.06 19.98 0.50
C VAL A 279 -9.68 20.62 0.53
N LEU A 280 -9.35 21.46 -0.47
CA LEU A 280 -8.09 22.18 -0.49
C LEU A 280 -7.96 23.10 0.72
N GLU A 281 -8.97 23.91 1.05
CA GLU A 281 -8.96 24.77 2.23
C GLU A 281 -8.75 23.97 3.53
N LEU A 282 -9.41 22.82 3.68
CA LEU A 282 -9.24 21.96 4.83
C LEU A 282 -7.82 21.40 4.93
N LEU A 283 -7.28 20.86 3.84
CA LEU A 283 -5.92 20.31 3.81
C LEU A 283 -4.86 21.39 4.07
N LEU A 284 -5.07 22.61 3.57
CA LEU A 284 -4.18 23.75 3.80
C LEU A 284 -4.13 24.14 5.28
N ALA A 285 -5.26 24.13 5.99
CA ALA A 285 -5.29 24.36 7.43
C ALA A 285 -4.52 23.25 8.18
N LEU A 286 -4.75 21.99 7.83
CA LEU A 286 -4.08 20.83 8.44
C LEU A 286 -2.55 20.86 8.24
N CYS A 287 -2.06 21.37 7.12
CA CYS A 287 -0.63 21.50 6.87
C CYS A 287 0.09 22.45 7.86
N ILE A 288 -0.61 23.39 8.48
CA ILE A 288 -0.02 24.40 9.38
C ILE A 288 -0.39 24.12 10.83
N ASP A 289 -1.67 23.82 11.08
CA ASP A 289 -2.23 23.82 12.42
C ASP A 289 -2.23 22.43 13.07
N ASP A 290 -2.00 21.34 12.31
CA ASP A 290 -2.03 20.00 12.89
C ASP A 290 -0.78 19.73 13.75
N PRO A 291 -0.94 19.30 15.01
CA PRO A 291 0.20 19.02 15.90
C PRO A 291 1.07 17.86 15.40
N ASP A 292 0.51 16.91 14.65
CA ASP A 292 1.20 15.69 14.23
C ASP A 292 1.88 15.83 12.86
N SER A 293 3.18 15.54 12.82
CA SER A 293 3.99 15.67 11.59
C SER A 293 3.61 14.69 10.48
N GLU A 294 3.04 13.52 10.80
CA GLU A 294 2.61 12.55 9.79
C GLU A 294 1.28 12.97 9.16
N VAL A 295 0.39 13.59 9.93
CA VAL A 295 -0.86 14.19 9.40
C VAL A 295 -0.52 15.38 8.51
N ARG A 296 0.42 16.26 8.92
CA ARG A 296 0.92 17.34 8.06
C ARG A 296 1.51 16.80 6.75
N ALA A 297 2.36 15.78 6.82
CA ALA A 297 2.96 15.15 5.64
C ALA A 297 1.91 14.49 4.73
N SER A 298 0.90 13.81 5.30
CA SER A 298 -0.19 13.20 4.55
C SER A 298 -1.07 14.25 3.87
N SER A 299 -1.25 15.41 4.51
CA SER A 299 -1.99 16.55 3.95
C SER A 299 -1.23 17.17 2.78
N ILE A 300 0.10 17.33 2.90
CA ILE A 300 0.97 17.76 1.80
C ILE A 300 0.92 16.77 0.62
N ALA A 301 0.87 15.46 0.91
CA ALA A 301 0.71 14.42 -0.10
C ALA A 301 -0.64 14.54 -0.83
N ALA A 302 -1.73 14.73 -0.08
CA ALA A 302 -3.07 14.91 -0.64
C ALA A 302 -3.15 16.18 -1.52
N LEU A 303 -2.54 17.28 -1.08
CA LEU A 303 -2.45 18.52 -1.86
C LEU A 303 -1.72 18.32 -3.20
N GLN A 304 -0.68 17.50 -3.24
CA GLN A 304 0.03 17.17 -4.48
C GLN A 304 -0.89 16.59 -5.56
N ASP A 305 -1.84 15.76 -5.15
CA ASP A 305 -2.70 15.01 -6.06
C ASP A 305 -3.99 15.78 -6.41
N LEU A 306 -4.45 16.66 -5.51
CA LEU A 306 -5.69 17.42 -5.62
C LEU A 306 -5.52 18.84 -6.12
N ALA A 307 -4.41 19.51 -5.84
CA ALA A 307 -4.21 20.89 -6.25
C ALA A 307 -3.94 21.00 -7.76
N ASP A 308 -4.45 22.07 -8.37
CA ASP A 308 -4.08 22.43 -9.73
C ASP A 308 -2.68 23.04 -9.78
N ARG A 309 -2.03 22.91 -10.95
CA ARG A 309 -0.73 23.53 -11.17
C ARG A 309 -0.86 25.05 -11.05
N GLY A 310 0.07 25.66 -10.31
CA GLY A 310 0.06 27.09 -10.02
C GLY A 310 -0.99 27.52 -8.99
N HIS A 311 -1.56 26.60 -8.19
CA HIS A 311 -2.51 26.97 -7.15
C HIS A 311 -1.82 27.76 -6.01
N GLU A 312 -1.91 29.10 -6.09
CA GLU A 312 -1.22 30.04 -5.21
C GLU A 312 -1.44 29.80 -3.71
N PRO A 313 -2.67 29.50 -3.22
CA PRO A 313 -2.86 29.19 -1.79
C PRO A 313 -2.03 27.98 -1.34
N THR A 314 -1.93 26.94 -2.18
CA THR A 314 -1.10 25.77 -1.87
C THR A 314 0.38 26.11 -1.86
N LEU A 315 0.86 26.87 -2.86
CA LEU A 315 2.26 27.32 -2.90
C LEU A 315 2.61 28.15 -1.66
N ALA A 316 1.75 29.11 -1.27
CA ALA A 316 1.96 29.95 -0.11
C ALA A 316 2.02 29.15 1.21
N VAL A 317 1.16 28.14 1.38
CA VAL A 317 1.18 27.27 2.56
C VAL A 317 2.42 26.37 2.58
N LEU A 318 2.79 25.77 1.45
CA LEU A 318 4.00 24.94 1.37
C LEU A 318 5.26 25.75 1.72
N HIS A 319 5.35 27.01 1.27
CA HIS A 319 6.43 27.90 1.71
C HIS A 319 6.44 28.14 3.22
N ARG A 320 5.26 28.39 3.82
CA ARG A 320 5.15 28.57 5.27
C ARG A 320 5.53 27.30 6.05
N CYS A 321 5.15 26.13 5.55
CA CYS A 321 5.53 24.84 6.15
C CYS A 321 7.06 24.68 6.15
N LEU A 322 7.75 25.10 5.08
CA LEU A 322 9.22 25.05 5.02
C LEU A 322 9.90 26.02 6.00
N GLU A 323 9.29 27.16 6.29
CA GLU A 323 9.83 28.11 7.27
C GLU A 323 9.61 27.65 8.73
N ALA A 324 8.46 27.03 8.99
CA ALA A 324 8.01 26.61 10.32
C ALA A 324 8.58 25.24 10.76
N ASP A 325 8.50 24.23 9.89
CA ASP A 325 9.08 22.92 10.14
C ASP A 325 10.50 22.91 9.54
N ARG A 326 11.53 22.99 10.38
CA ARG A 326 12.94 22.89 9.94
C ARG A 326 13.50 21.46 10.01
N LEU A 327 12.75 20.51 10.54
CA LEU A 327 13.25 19.17 10.85
C LEU A 327 12.16 18.13 10.56
N GLY A 328 12.19 17.47 9.40
CA GLY A 328 11.40 16.25 9.21
C GLY A 328 11.06 15.83 7.78
N HIS A 329 10.36 14.70 7.71
CA HIS A 329 9.78 14.12 6.49
C HIS A 329 8.81 15.10 5.79
N ALA A 330 8.10 15.92 6.56
CA ALA A 330 7.18 16.94 6.03
C ALA A 330 7.89 18.00 5.17
N CYS A 331 9.12 18.43 5.53
CA CYS A 331 9.90 19.40 4.76
C CYS A 331 10.29 18.84 3.39
N ARG A 332 10.79 17.59 3.35
CA ARG A 332 11.12 16.89 2.10
C ARG A 332 9.88 16.75 1.22
N MET A 333 8.76 16.36 1.80
CA MET A 333 7.49 16.29 1.09
C MET A 333 7.06 17.66 0.56
N ALA A 334 7.20 18.73 1.33
CA ALA A 334 6.83 20.08 0.90
C ALA A 334 7.66 20.53 -0.31
N VAL A 335 8.97 20.31 -0.32
CA VAL A 335 9.82 20.62 -1.49
C VAL A 335 9.43 19.78 -2.72
N ALA A 336 9.19 18.47 -2.53
CA ALA A 336 8.76 17.60 -3.63
C ALA A 336 7.38 18.00 -4.19
N THR A 337 6.45 18.41 -3.33
CA THR A 337 5.13 18.87 -3.72
C THR A 337 5.19 20.23 -4.41
N LEU A 338 6.01 21.17 -3.92
CA LEU A 338 6.29 22.43 -4.61
C LEU A 338 6.76 22.18 -6.03
N ALA A 339 7.67 21.23 -6.25
CA ALA A 339 8.19 20.90 -7.58
C ALA A 339 7.12 20.42 -8.57
N LYS A 340 6.06 19.77 -8.09
CA LYS A 340 5.00 19.23 -8.94
C LYS A 340 3.88 20.23 -9.22
N ILE A 341 3.59 21.10 -8.26
CA ILE A 341 2.51 22.09 -8.33
C ILE A 341 2.98 23.41 -8.93
N ALA A 342 4.21 23.85 -8.61
CA ALA A 342 4.73 25.12 -9.08
C ALA A 342 4.80 25.19 -10.61
N MET A 343 4.58 26.38 -11.15
CA MET A 343 4.79 26.63 -12.57
C MET A 343 6.30 26.81 -12.84
N PRO A 344 6.81 26.39 -14.01
CA PRO A 344 8.20 26.63 -14.36
C PRO A 344 8.55 28.13 -14.29
N GLY A 345 9.55 28.46 -13.49
CA GLY A 345 9.97 29.82 -13.19
C GLY A 345 9.30 30.47 -12.00
N ASP A 346 8.63 29.69 -11.15
CA ASP A 346 8.19 30.16 -9.84
C ASP A 346 9.42 30.45 -8.95
N VAL A 347 9.68 31.75 -8.78
CA VAL A 347 10.83 32.27 -8.03
C VAL A 347 10.82 31.75 -6.59
N ARG A 348 9.65 31.64 -5.95
CA ARG A 348 9.57 31.19 -4.55
C ARG A 348 9.95 29.72 -4.47
N ALA A 349 9.45 28.89 -5.38
CA ALA A 349 9.76 27.46 -5.43
C ALA A 349 11.26 27.21 -5.72
N VAL A 350 11.86 27.99 -6.62
CA VAL A 350 13.31 27.96 -6.89
C VAL A 350 14.11 28.34 -5.65
N HIS A 351 13.79 29.46 -4.99
CA HIS A 351 14.49 29.89 -3.78
C HIS A 351 14.35 28.90 -2.62
N ALA A 352 13.17 28.30 -2.45
CA ALA A 352 12.95 27.27 -1.45
C ALA A 352 13.83 26.03 -1.70
N ALA A 353 13.91 25.56 -2.95
CA ALA A 353 14.79 24.44 -3.28
C ALA A 353 16.27 24.80 -3.09
N ILE A 354 16.72 25.98 -3.56
CA ILE A 354 18.10 26.47 -3.37
C ILE A 354 18.46 26.55 -1.88
N GLY A 355 17.54 27.04 -1.04
CA GLY A 355 17.76 27.15 0.41
C GLY A 355 18.09 25.82 1.09
N HIS A 356 17.59 24.70 0.56
CA HIS A 356 17.79 23.35 1.11
C HIS A 356 18.96 22.58 0.47
N LEU A 357 19.68 23.16 -0.49
CA LEU A 357 20.89 22.55 -1.08
C LEU A 357 22.07 22.45 -0.11
N LYS A 358 22.02 23.15 1.03
CA LYS A 358 23.04 23.12 2.08
C LYS A 358 22.55 22.46 3.38
N ASP A 359 21.43 21.74 3.31
CA ASP A 359 20.85 21.06 4.46
C ASP A 359 21.80 19.99 5.03
N ALA A 360 21.72 19.74 6.34
CA ALA A 360 22.51 18.70 7.00
C ALA A 360 22.11 17.30 6.52
N ASP A 361 20.82 17.06 6.26
CA ASP A 361 20.30 15.79 5.76
C ASP A 361 20.63 15.62 4.26
N VAL A 362 21.34 14.53 3.96
CA VAL A 362 21.68 14.14 2.58
C VAL A 362 20.42 13.94 1.74
N ALA A 363 19.36 13.37 2.32
CA ALA A 363 18.12 13.14 1.60
C ALA A 363 17.44 14.47 1.23
N MET A 364 17.48 15.47 2.11
CA MET A 364 16.93 16.80 1.84
C MET A 364 17.68 17.51 0.71
N ARG A 365 19.03 17.47 0.72
CA ARG A 365 19.84 18.03 -0.37
C ARG A 365 19.52 17.39 -1.72
N ARG A 366 19.33 16.06 -1.74
CA ARG A 366 18.91 15.34 -2.96
C ARG A 366 17.52 15.75 -3.43
N THR A 367 16.54 15.81 -2.54
CA THR A 367 15.18 16.25 -2.88
C THR A 367 15.18 17.67 -3.45
N ALA A 368 16.01 18.58 -2.92
CA ALA A 368 16.18 19.92 -3.48
C ALA A 368 16.75 19.89 -4.91
N LEU A 369 17.77 19.07 -5.18
CA LEU A 369 18.33 18.90 -6.52
C LEU A 369 17.34 18.29 -7.52
N GLU A 370 16.53 17.33 -7.07
CA GLU A 370 15.47 16.70 -7.89
C GLU A 370 14.30 17.67 -8.18
N ALA A 371 14.06 18.64 -7.29
CA ALA A 371 13.00 19.64 -7.45
C ALA A 371 13.35 20.76 -8.44
N LEU A 372 14.61 21.21 -8.45
CA LEU A 372 15.05 22.37 -9.26
C LEU A 372 14.72 22.28 -10.75
N PRO A 373 14.90 21.13 -11.44
CA PRO A 373 14.52 20.98 -12.85
C PRO A 373 13.05 21.26 -13.16
N SER A 374 12.15 21.07 -12.19
CA SER A 374 10.70 21.28 -12.40
C SER A 374 10.28 22.72 -12.07
N CYS A 375 10.96 23.35 -11.10
CA CYS A 375 10.66 24.71 -10.66
C CYS A 375 11.38 25.80 -11.46
N ALA A 376 12.64 25.55 -11.86
CA ALA A 376 13.47 26.55 -12.53
C ALA A 376 13.12 26.65 -14.02
N LYS A 377 13.30 27.83 -14.61
CA LYS A 377 13.26 27.95 -16.07
C LYS A 377 14.53 27.32 -16.66
N PRO A 378 14.46 26.68 -17.83
CA PRO A 378 15.67 26.34 -18.57
C PRO A 378 16.56 27.58 -18.73
N GLY A 379 17.84 27.44 -18.36
CA GLY A 379 18.83 28.51 -18.40
C GLY A 379 18.91 29.39 -17.15
N ASP A 380 18.14 29.12 -16.09
CA ASP A 380 18.14 29.91 -14.84
C ASP A 380 19.53 29.93 -14.19
N GLU A 381 20.19 31.10 -14.25
CA GLU A 381 21.57 31.26 -13.79
C GLU A 381 21.73 31.08 -12.28
N GLU A 382 20.72 31.46 -11.49
CA GLU A 382 20.75 31.31 -10.04
C GLU A 382 20.69 29.82 -9.66
N ALA A 383 19.75 29.09 -10.28
CA ALA A 383 19.64 27.65 -10.09
C ALA A 383 20.92 26.92 -10.56
N ILE A 384 21.46 27.28 -11.73
CA ILE A 384 22.70 26.67 -12.25
C ILE A 384 23.88 26.91 -11.32
N ALA A 385 24.06 28.13 -10.82
CA ALA A 385 25.14 28.45 -9.89
C ALA A 385 25.00 27.65 -8.57
N ALA A 386 23.77 27.53 -8.07
CA ALA A 386 23.48 26.78 -6.85
C ALA A 386 23.73 25.27 -7.03
N ILE A 387 23.27 24.67 -8.13
CA ILE A 387 23.49 23.25 -8.45
C ILE A 387 24.99 22.98 -8.67
N ALA A 388 25.71 23.86 -9.37
CA ALA A 388 27.14 23.69 -9.59
C ALA A 388 27.94 23.64 -8.27
N GLY A 389 27.52 24.41 -7.26
CA GLY A 389 28.10 24.31 -5.91
C GLY A 389 27.93 22.94 -5.25
N CYS A 390 26.86 22.19 -5.59
CA CYS A 390 26.63 20.83 -5.09
C CYS A 390 27.51 19.76 -5.78
N LEU A 391 28.23 20.08 -6.86
CA LEU A 391 29.23 19.18 -7.42
C LEU A 391 30.42 18.97 -6.47
N GLU A 392 30.63 19.89 -5.52
CA GLU A 392 31.64 19.77 -4.46
C GLU A 392 31.11 19.07 -3.19
N ASP A 393 29.87 18.59 -3.19
CA ASP A 393 29.26 17.98 -2.00
C ASP A 393 30.08 16.78 -1.49
N ARG A 394 30.04 16.58 -0.16
CA ARG A 394 30.75 15.49 0.50
C ARG A 394 30.18 14.13 0.10
N ASP A 395 28.87 14.07 -0.11
CA ASP A 395 28.16 12.84 -0.45
C ASP A 395 28.18 12.58 -1.96
N ALA A 396 28.49 11.34 -2.36
CA ALA A 396 28.61 10.96 -3.76
C ALA A 396 27.25 10.95 -4.49
N SER A 397 26.17 10.61 -3.79
CA SER A 397 24.83 10.61 -4.37
C SER A 397 24.36 12.04 -4.65
N VAL A 398 24.65 12.99 -3.77
CA VAL A 398 24.33 14.42 -4.00
C VAL A 398 25.07 14.96 -5.21
N ARG A 399 26.37 14.65 -5.34
CA ARG A 399 27.16 15.06 -6.52
C ARG A 399 26.56 14.53 -7.82
N GLN A 400 26.12 13.26 -7.84
CA GLN A 400 25.49 12.66 -9.01
C GLN A 400 24.14 13.32 -9.36
N CYS A 401 23.30 13.57 -8.35
CA CYS A 401 22.05 14.31 -8.53
C CYS A 401 22.30 15.72 -9.09
N ALA A 402 23.40 16.39 -8.68
CA ALA A 402 23.75 17.71 -9.18
C ALA A 402 24.12 17.69 -10.67
N VAL A 403 24.83 16.66 -11.14
CA VAL A 403 25.13 16.47 -12.58
C VAL A 403 23.86 16.29 -13.39
N GLU A 404 22.91 15.49 -12.88
CA GLU A 404 21.62 15.25 -13.53
C GLU A 404 20.75 16.51 -13.55
N ALA A 405 20.70 17.25 -12.44
CA ALA A 405 19.98 18.51 -12.35
C ALA A 405 20.56 19.58 -13.31
N LEU A 406 21.90 19.68 -13.42
CA LEU A 406 22.54 20.59 -14.37
C LEU A 406 22.18 20.28 -15.82
N GLU A 407 22.09 19.00 -16.19
CA GLU A 407 21.70 18.61 -17.55
C GLU A 407 20.29 19.07 -17.91
N LEU A 408 19.38 19.07 -16.94
CA LEU A 408 17.98 19.41 -17.14
C LEU A 408 17.72 20.93 -17.07
N VAL A 409 18.45 21.65 -16.22
CA VAL A 409 18.27 23.10 -16.03
C VAL A 409 19.09 23.92 -17.01
N ALA A 410 20.33 23.54 -17.34
CA ALA A 410 21.19 24.34 -18.20
C ALA A 410 20.84 24.18 -19.69
N HIS A 411 21.00 25.26 -20.46
CA HIS A 411 21.01 25.15 -21.92
C HIS A 411 22.26 24.41 -22.39
N LYS A 412 22.14 23.63 -23.47
CA LYS A 412 23.32 23.07 -24.15
C LYS A 412 24.20 24.22 -24.65
N GLY A 413 25.48 24.17 -24.31
CA GLY A 413 26.44 25.21 -24.62
C GLY A 413 26.40 26.44 -23.70
N GLN A 414 25.73 26.37 -22.54
CA GLN A 414 25.64 27.54 -21.66
C GLN A 414 26.98 27.85 -20.97
N ASP A 415 27.55 29.01 -21.28
CA ASP A 415 28.88 29.43 -20.82
C ASP A 415 29.03 29.43 -19.29
N SER A 416 27.99 29.82 -18.54
CA SER A 416 28.02 29.83 -17.08
C SER A 416 28.16 28.41 -16.51
N ALA A 417 27.35 27.46 -17.00
CA ALA A 417 27.39 26.07 -16.58
C ALA A 417 28.72 25.39 -16.98
N ILE A 418 29.22 25.68 -18.18
CA ILE A 418 30.52 25.19 -18.66
C ILE A 418 31.65 25.75 -17.80
N SER A 419 31.66 27.07 -17.54
CA SER A 419 32.72 27.73 -16.77
C SER A 419 32.78 27.25 -15.32
N LEU A 420 31.62 27.12 -14.66
CA LEU A 420 31.53 26.60 -13.30
C LEU A 420 32.03 25.15 -13.23
N SER A 421 31.58 24.29 -14.15
CA SER A 421 32.02 22.89 -14.20
C SER A 421 33.53 22.77 -14.54
N ALA A 422 34.04 23.61 -15.45
CA ALA A 422 35.45 23.63 -15.82
C ALA A 422 36.36 24.05 -14.67
N SER A 423 35.91 24.97 -13.81
CA SER A 423 36.68 25.41 -12.64
C SER A 423 37.00 24.25 -11.68
N LEU A 424 36.09 23.28 -11.57
CA LEU A 424 36.20 22.11 -10.69
C LEU A 424 37.15 21.03 -11.20
N LEU A 425 37.61 21.11 -12.46
CA LEU A 425 38.61 20.18 -13.00
C LEU A 425 39.98 20.28 -12.33
N ARG A 426 40.24 21.35 -11.57
CA ARG A 426 41.47 21.53 -10.79
C ARG A 426 41.27 21.23 -9.31
N HIS A 427 40.12 20.69 -8.92
CA HIS A 427 39.80 20.44 -7.53
C HIS A 427 40.70 19.35 -6.92
N VAL A 428 41.02 19.48 -5.64
CA VAL A 428 41.96 18.58 -4.92
C VAL A 428 41.46 17.14 -4.87
N LYS A 429 40.16 16.94 -4.69
CA LYS A 429 39.52 15.62 -4.66
C LYS A 429 39.24 15.10 -6.07
N ALA A 430 39.71 13.90 -6.36
CA ALA A 430 39.49 13.24 -7.65
C ALA A 430 38.00 12.99 -7.96
N ASP A 431 37.18 12.68 -6.94
CA ASP A 431 35.75 12.42 -7.15
C ASP A 431 35.01 13.66 -7.65
N VAL A 432 35.37 14.85 -7.14
CA VAL A 432 34.80 16.12 -7.61
C VAL A 432 35.25 16.41 -9.04
N ARG A 433 36.53 16.15 -9.36
CA ARG A 433 37.03 16.28 -10.75
C ARG A 433 36.29 15.35 -11.71
N ALA A 434 36.05 14.10 -11.33
CA ALA A 434 35.35 13.13 -12.18
C ALA A 434 33.90 13.56 -12.46
N VAL A 435 33.20 14.05 -11.44
CA VAL A 435 31.84 14.59 -11.56
C VAL A 435 31.83 15.86 -12.42
N ALA A 436 32.82 16.74 -12.27
CA ALA A 436 32.98 17.93 -13.10
C ALA A 436 33.21 17.60 -14.59
N VAL A 437 34.02 16.57 -14.88
CA VAL A 437 34.21 16.04 -16.24
C VAL A 437 32.88 15.57 -16.83
N GLN A 438 32.07 14.84 -16.05
CA GLN A 438 30.74 14.41 -16.49
C GLN A 438 29.79 15.59 -16.72
N ALA A 439 29.74 16.54 -15.77
CA ALA A 439 28.90 17.74 -15.86
C ALA A 439 29.21 18.55 -17.13
N LEU A 440 30.49 18.76 -17.43
CA LEU A 440 30.92 19.44 -18.67
C LEU A 440 30.35 18.78 -19.92
N ALA A 441 30.49 17.46 -20.05
CA ALA A 441 29.93 16.76 -21.21
C ALA A 441 28.40 16.75 -21.23
N ARG A 442 27.73 16.88 -20.07
CA ARG A 442 26.27 17.01 -20.00
C ARG A 442 25.80 18.38 -20.49
N VAL A 443 26.51 19.46 -20.18
CA VAL A 443 26.07 20.83 -20.51
C VAL A 443 26.65 21.37 -21.81
N ALA A 444 27.72 20.79 -22.34
CA ALA A 444 28.34 21.24 -23.58
C ALA A 444 27.51 20.97 -24.83
N ASN A 445 27.75 21.76 -25.88
CA ASN A 445 27.30 21.44 -27.23
C ASN A 445 28.05 20.21 -27.75
N ILE A 446 27.37 19.39 -28.56
CA ILE A 446 28.02 18.31 -29.27
C ILE A 446 29.06 18.92 -30.22
N ASN A 447 30.27 18.36 -30.23
CA ASN A 447 31.43 18.82 -31.00
C ASN A 447 32.01 20.17 -30.58
N ASP A 448 31.75 20.63 -29.36
CA ASP A 448 32.43 21.81 -28.81
C ASP A 448 33.94 21.53 -28.67
N GLU A 449 34.75 22.20 -29.51
CA GLU A 449 36.19 21.97 -29.58
C GLU A 449 36.92 22.34 -28.29
N ASN A 450 36.44 23.36 -27.56
CA ASN A 450 37.03 23.78 -26.30
C ASN A 450 36.78 22.70 -25.25
N VAL A 451 35.53 22.25 -25.11
CA VAL A 451 35.16 21.19 -24.17
C VAL A 451 35.87 19.89 -24.51
N ILE A 452 35.93 19.49 -25.79
CA ILE A 452 36.66 18.29 -26.23
C ILE A 452 38.14 18.38 -25.86
N THR A 453 38.76 19.54 -26.05
CA THR A 453 40.17 19.75 -25.68
C THR A 453 40.36 19.63 -24.17
N THR A 454 39.46 20.22 -23.38
CA THR A 454 39.47 20.16 -21.92
C THR A 454 39.26 18.73 -21.40
N LEU A 455 38.29 18.00 -21.95
CA LEU A 455 38.05 16.59 -21.63
C LEU A 455 39.25 15.72 -22.04
N GLY A 456 39.89 16.03 -23.16
CA GLY A 456 41.13 15.40 -23.59
C GLY A 456 42.25 15.54 -22.56
N MET A 457 42.45 16.73 -21.99
CA MET A 457 43.43 16.94 -20.91
C MET A 457 43.13 16.07 -19.69
N CYS A 458 41.86 15.74 -19.42
CA CYS A 458 41.47 14.90 -18.28
C CYS A 458 41.83 13.41 -18.47
N LEU A 459 42.18 12.97 -19.69
CA LEU A 459 42.77 11.64 -19.93
C LEU A 459 44.17 11.51 -19.30
N GLU A 460 44.84 12.62 -19.00
CA GLU A 460 46.14 12.67 -18.34
C GLU A 460 46.02 12.78 -16.80
N ASP A 461 44.81 12.75 -16.24
CA ASP A 461 44.62 12.87 -14.79
C ASP A 461 45.27 11.69 -14.03
N HIS A 462 45.81 11.99 -12.86
CA HIS A 462 46.44 11.01 -11.98
C HIS A 462 45.46 9.93 -11.50
N SER A 463 44.20 10.28 -11.30
CA SER A 463 43.16 9.38 -10.84
C SER A 463 42.57 8.54 -11.98
N PRO A 464 42.55 7.20 -11.86
CA PRO A 464 41.88 6.34 -12.84
C PRO A 464 40.40 6.68 -13.03
N HIS A 465 39.69 7.06 -11.95
CA HIS A 465 38.27 7.40 -12.01
C HIS A 465 38.00 8.63 -12.89
N VAL A 466 38.88 9.64 -12.84
CA VAL A 466 38.76 10.84 -13.68
C VAL A 466 39.05 10.50 -15.14
N ARG A 467 40.04 9.64 -15.41
CA ARG A 467 40.35 9.21 -16.78
C ARG A 467 39.20 8.43 -17.41
N VAL A 468 38.59 7.49 -16.69
CA VAL A 468 37.41 6.75 -17.17
C VAL A 468 36.25 7.70 -17.44
N ALA A 469 35.96 8.63 -16.51
CA ALA A 469 34.95 9.65 -16.73
C ALA A 469 35.24 10.50 -17.97
N ALA A 470 36.51 10.82 -18.24
CA ALA A 470 36.93 11.60 -19.41
C ALA A 470 36.72 10.82 -20.72
N VAL A 471 37.00 9.51 -20.75
CA VAL A 471 36.71 8.65 -21.90
C VAL A 471 35.22 8.68 -22.23
N ASP A 472 34.36 8.38 -21.25
CA ASP A 472 32.92 8.32 -21.47
C ASP A 472 32.33 9.70 -21.83
N SER A 473 32.87 10.76 -21.23
CA SER A 473 32.48 12.15 -21.50
C SER A 473 32.89 12.61 -22.89
N LEU A 474 34.06 12.20 -23.39
CA LEU A 474 34.50 12.48 -24.77
C LEU A 474 33.60 11.81 -25.80
N VAL A 475 33.19 10.55 -25.56
CA VAL A 475 32.23 9.82 -26.40
C VAL A 475 30.89 10.53 -26.45
N ARG A 476 30.44 11.09 -25.31
CA ARG A 476 29.18 11.83 -25.24
C ARG A 476 29.24 13.20 -25.91
N ALA A 477 30.33 13.93 -25.70
CA ALA A 477 30.50 15.29 -26.21
C ALA A 477 30.89 15.34 -27.70
N SER A 478 31.30 14.22 -28.30
CA SER A 478 31.77 14.16 -29.68
C SER A 478 30.92 13.23 -30.54
N ALA A 479 30.56 13.66 -31.74
CA ALA A 479 30.01 12.75 -32.74
C ALA A 479 31.07 11.69 -33.12
N LYS A 480 30.61 10.48 -33.47
CA LYS A 480 31.49 9.41 -33.94
C LYS A 480 32.30 9.90 -35.15
N GLY A 481 33.61 9.67 -35.14
CA GLY A 481 34.53 10.15 -36.18
C GLY A 481 34.85 11.65 -36.13
N ASN A 482 34.53 12.36 -35.03
CA ASN A 482 34.91 13.77 -34.88
C ASN A 482 36.44 13.93 -35.01
N SER A 483 36.86 14.69 -36.03
CA SER A 483 38.27 14.85 -36.40
C SER A 483 39.10 15.52 -35.30
N HIS A 484 38.52 16.49 -34.60
CA HIS A 484 39.18 17.19 -33.50
C HIS A 484 39.33 16.29 -32.27
N ALA A 485 38.29 15.55 -31.88
CA ALA A 485 38.34 14.58 -30.78
C ALA A 485 39.39 13.48 -31.05
N LEU A 486 39.40 12.91 -32.26
CA LEU A 486 40.40 11.91 -32.65
C LEU A 486 41.83 12.49 -32.64
N ARG A 487 42.01 13.75 -33.06
CA ARG A 487 43.31 14.44 -32.98
C ARG A 487 43.75 14.61 -31.53
N VAL A 488 42.85 15.06 -30.66
CA VAL A 488 43.10 15.26 -29.21
C VAL A 488 43.49 13.93 -28.55
N ILE A 489 42.83 12.83 -28.89
CA ILE A 489 43.14 11.50 -28.37
C ILE A 489 44.47 10.98 -28.92
N ARG A 490 44.75 11.17 -30.22
CA ARG A 490 45.98 10.69 -30.86
C ARG A 490 47.23 11.26 -30.24
N MET A 491 47.21 12.54 -29.84
CA MET A 491 48.33 13.16 -29.12
C MET A 491 48.68 12.44 -27.80
N ARG A 492 47.75 11.68 -27.22
CA ARG A 492 47.92 10.94 -25.94
C ARG A 492 48.24 9.47 -26.12
N LEU A 493 48.09 8.92 -27.33
CA LEU A 493 48.57 7.56 -27.66
C LEU A 493 50.10 7.45 -27.59
N GLU A 494 50.81 8.58 -27.76
CA GLU A 494 52.27 8.66 -27.68
C GLU A 494 52.77 9.11 -26.29
N HIS A 495 51.87 9.19 -25.29
CA HIS A 495 52.22 9.72 -23.97
C HIS A 495 53.16 8.79 -23.18
N ALA A 496 54.08 9.36 -22.39
CA ALA A 496 55.09 8.60 -21.65
C ALA A 496 54.48 7.60 -20.64
N SER A 497 53.37 7.99 -19.98
CA SER A 497 52.65 7.12 -19.05
C SER A 497 51.84 6.05 -19.79
N LEU A 498 52.12 4.77 -19.47
CA LEU A 498 51.35 3.61 -19.96
C LEU A 498 49.85 3.73 -19.64
N GLN A 499 49.50 4.28 -18.47
CA GLN A 499 48.10 4.40 -18.06
C GLN A 499 47.33 5.38 -18.94
N VAL A 500 47.97 6.49 -19.33
CA VAL A 500 47.37 7.50 -20.21
C VAL A 500 47.19 6.93 -21.63
N ARG A 501 48.17 6.17 -22.12
CA ARG A 501 48.08 5.51 -23.42
C ARG A 501 46.92 4.51 -23.48
N SER A 502 46.80 3.66 -22.47
CA SER A 502 45.69 2.69 -22.38
C SER A 502 44.32 3.37 -22.37
N THR A 503 44.16 4.48 -21.64
CA THR A 503 42.89 5.23 -21.64
C THR A 503 42.63 5.97 -22.95
N ALA A 504 43.68 6.44 -23.63
CA ALA A 504 43.57 7.04 -24.95
C ALA A 504 43.21 6.00 -26.02
N GLU A 505 43.75 4.78 -25.94
CA GLU A 505 43.37 3.65 -26.80
C GLU A 505 41.89 3.29 -26.63
N GLU A 506 41.40 3.24 -25.39
CA GLU A 506 39.97 3.02 -25.10
C GLU A 506 39.09 4.11 -25.69
N ALA A 507 39.43 5.39 -25.48
CA ALA A 507 38.70 6.52 -26.06
C ALA A 507 38.71 6.48 -27.60
N HIS A 508 39.86 6.17 -28.19
CA HIS A 508 40.01 6.05 -29.63
C HIS A 508 39.09 4.95 -30.18
N ALA A 509 39.08 3.77 -29.56
CA ALA A 509 38.25 2.65 -29.98
C ALA A 509 36.75 2.94 -29.90
N LYS A 510 36.29 3.70 -28.89
CA LYS A 510 34.88 4.10 -28.75
C LYS A 510 34.47 5.19 -29.76
N LEU A 511 35.40 6.05 -30.20
CA LEU A 511 35.10 7.20 -31.07
C LEU A 511 35.41 6.98 -32.56
N SER A 512 36.25 6.02 -32.92
CA SER A 512 36.50 5.57 -34.30
C SER A 512 35.34 4.74 -34.83
#